data_AF-A0A3M1JSJ3-F1
#
_entry.id   AF-A0A3M1JSJ3-F1
#
_cell.length_a   1.000
_cell.length_b   1.000
_cell.length_c   1.000
_cell.angle_alpha   90.00
_cell.angle_beta   90.00
_cell.angle_gamma   90.00
#
_symmetry.space_group_name_H-M   'P 1'
#
loop_
_entity.id
_entity.type
_entity.pdbx_description
1 polymer ?
#
loop_
_entity_poly.entity_id
_entity_poly.type
_entity_poly.pdbx_seq_one_letter_code
_entity_poly.pdbx_strand_id
1 'polypeptide(L)'
;MEPVVFAAVLLAALLHASWNALVKFSADKHLGMSAVVLGHVPASAVALLLFPWPEPASWPYLAGGVLLHTGYQFFLLNSYRIGDLTQVYPIARGAAPMIVACVSVLILGVTLSGLETLAVFLIGAGIMSLVLVRGSDGMLNARAAAMALATGCFIAGYSLVDGLGARVAGTAVGFYG
;
A
#
# COMPACT_ATOMS: atom_id res chain seq x y z
N MET A 1 -10.96 -13.89 15.10
CA MET A 1 -10.88 -12.41 15.00
C MET A 1 -12.10 -11.84 15.70
N GLU A 2 -11.93 -10.78 16.48
CA GLU A 2 -13.04 -10.03 17.09
C GLU A 2 -13.98 -9.46 15.99
N PRO A 3 -15.32 -9.52 16.15
CA PRO A 3 -16.27 -9.01 15.15
C PRO A 3 -16.03 -7.55 14.76
N VAL A 4 -15.58 -6.73 15.72
CA VAL A 4 -15.24 -5.32 15.50
C VAL A 4 -14.05 -5.17 14.55
N VAL A 5 -13.01 -5.98 14.73
CA VAL A 5 -11.82 -5.98 13.86
C VAL A 5 -12.22 -6.42 12.44
N PHE A 6 -13.06 -7.45 12.33
CA PHE A 6 -13.55 -7.92 11.04
C PHE A 6 -14.35 -6.83 10.31
N ALA A 7 -15.28 -6.17 11.00
CA ALA A 7 -16.06 -5.06 10.43
C ALA A 7 -15.16 -3.88 10.01
N ALA A 8 -14.15 -3.54 10.83
CA ALA A 8 -13.19 -2.49 10.51
C ALA A 8 -12.37 -2.82 9.24
N VAL A 9 -11.95 -4.07 9.07
CA VAL A 9 -11.24 -4.53 7.87
C VAL A 9 -12.13 -4.45 6.62
N LEU A 10 -13.40 -4.86 6.72
CA LEU A 10 -14.34 -4.73 5.60
C LEU A 10 -14.63 -3.28 5.23
N LEU A 11 -14.79 -2.41 6.23
CA LEU A 11 -14.96 -0.97 6.00
C LEU A 11 -13.70 -0.37 5.34
N ALA A 12 -12.51 -0.74 5.82
CA ALA A 12 -11.26 -0.31 5.21
C ALA A 12 -11.16 -0.77 3.74
N ALA A 13 -11.56 -2.01 3.43
CA ALA A 13 -11.59 -2.52 2.06
C ALA A 13 -12.59 -1.74 1.17
N LEU A 14 -13.77 -1.42 1.70
CA LEU A 14 -14.78 -0.62 1.00
C LEU A 14 -14.25 0.80 0.71
N LEU A 15 -13.75 1.50 1.74
CA LEU A 15 -13.15 2.83 1.59
C LEU A 15 -11.99 2.80 0.59
N HIS A 16 -11.17 1.74 0.63
CA HIS A 16 -10.08 1.54 -0.31
C HIS A 16 -10.58 1.46 -1.76
N ALA A 17 -11.59 0.62 -2.01
CA ALA A 17 -12.20 0.51 -3.32
C ALA A 17 -12.84 1.83 -3.78
N SER A 18 -13.51 2.56 -2.88
CA SER A 18 -14.17 3.83 -3.16
C SER A 18 -13.18 4.92 -3.58
N TRP A 19 -12.09 5.15 -2.84
CA TRP A 19 -11.13 6.20 -3.22
C TRP A 19 -10.40 5.86 -4.52
N ASN A 20 -10.06 4.58 -4.75
CA ASN A 20 -9.47 4.16 -6.03
C ASN A 20 -10.44 4.42 -7.19
N ALA A 21 -11.74 4.18 -7.00
CA ALA A 21 -12.75 4.50 -8.00
C ALA A 21 -12.83 6.01 -8.26
N LEU A 22 -12.85 6.84 -7.21
CA LEU A 22 -12.87 8.30 -7.34
C LEU A 22 -11.66 8.82 -8.13
N VAL A 23 -10.45 8.35 -7.83
CA VAL A 23 -9.24 8.74 -8.57
C VAL A 23 -9.29 8.26 -10.02
N LYS A 24 -9.79 7.04 -10.27
CA LYS A 24 -9.91 6.47 -11.62
C LYS A 24 -10.88 7.27 -12.51
N PHE A 25 -12.00 7.74 -11.94
CA PHE A 25 -13.01 8.50 -12.67
C PHE A 25 -12.77 10.02 -12.64
N SER A 26 -11.74 10.50 -11.95
CA SER A 26 -11.34 11.91 -11.97
C SER A 26 -10.81 12.31 -13.36
N ALA A 27 -11.24 13.48 -13.83
CA ALA A 27 -10.73 14.06 -15.09
C ALA A 27 -9.22 14.38 -14.99
N ASP A 28 -8.77 14.82 -13.81
CA ASP A 28 -7.36 15.02 -13.48
C ASP A 28 -6.96 14.06 -12.34
N LYS A 29 -6.08 13.11 -12.66
CA LYS A 29 -5.60 12.10 -11.70
C LYS A 29 -4.72 12.70 -10.61
N HIS A 30 -3.99 13.77 -10.89
CA HIS A 30 -3.18 14.48 -9.89
C HIS A 30 -4.10 15.18 -8.91
N LEU A 31 -5.08 15.96 -9.40
CA LEU A 31 -6.05 16.64 -8.55
C LEU A 31 -6.88 15.64 -7.73
N GLY A 32 -7.32 14.54 -8.35
CA GLY A 32 -8.06 13.47 -7.67
C GLY A 32 -7.23 12.82 -6.55
N MET A 33 -5.96 12.49 -6.82
CA MET A 33 -5.06 11.93 -5.80
C MET A 33 -4.80 12.94 -4.68
N SER A 34 -4.51 14.20 -5.00
CA SER A 34 -4.29 15.25 -4.00
C SER A 34 -5.52 15.48 -3.13
N ALA A 35 -6.73 15.45 -3.70
CA ALA A 35 -7.98 15.58 -2.94
C ALA A 35 -8.15 14.43 -1.94
N VAL A 36 -7.85 13.19 -2.35
CA VAL A 36 -7.89 12.03 -1.44
C VAL A 36 -6.87 12.17 -0.32
N VAL A 37 -5.63 12.58 -0.63
CA VAL A 37 -4.57 12.73 0.37
C VAL A 37 -4.90 13.85 1.36
N LEU A 38 -5.24 15.04 0.87
CA LEU A 38 -5.57 16.18 1.73
C LEU A 38 -6.89 16.00 2.48
N GLY A 39 -7.81 15.20 1.94
CA GLY A 39 -9.07 14.85 2.60
C GLY A 39 -8.90 14.13 3.93
N HIS A 40 -7.73 13.54 4.20
CA HIS A 40 -7.43 12.92 5.49
C HIS A 40 -7.09 13.95 6.59
N VAL A 41 -6.61 15.15 6.22
CA VAL A 41 -6.11 16.17 7.17
C VAL A 41 -7.10 16.51 8.30
N PRO A 42 -8.41 16.69 8.05
CA PRO A 42 -9.37 16.95 9.13
C PRO A 42 -9.48 15.78 10.12
N ALA A 43 -9.46 14.54 9.63
CA ALA A 43 -9.51 13.36 10.49
C ALA A 43 -8.21 13.24 11.31
N SER A 44 -7.06 13.55 10.70
CA SER A 44 -5.76 13.58 11.38
C SER A 44 -5.69 14.62 12.48
N ALA A 45 -6.22 15.83 12.23
CA ALA A 45 -6.31 16.87 13.24
C ALA A 45 -7.16 16.42 14.45
N VAL A 46 -8.28 15.76 14.20
CA VAL A 46 -9.13 15.20 15.27
C VAL A 46 -8.40 14.08 16.02
N ALA A 47 -7.68 13.20 15.32
CA ALA A 47 -6.91 12.13 15.95
C ALA A 47 -5.82 12.67 16.88
N LEU A 48 -5.06 13.68 16.47
CA LEU A 48 -4.03 14.32 17.29
C LEU A 48 -4.58 15.06 18.53
N LEU A 49 -5.85 15.46 18.52
CA LEU A 49 -6.52 16.06 19.67
C LEU A 49 -7.04 15.02 20.68
N LEU A 50 -7.42 13.83 20.20
CA LEU A 50 -8.05 12.79 21.02
C LEU A 50 -7.07 11.74 21.52
N PHE A 51 -5.94 11.55 20.83
CA PHE A 51 -4.95 10.52 21.15
C PHE A 51 -3.61 11.14 21.57
N PRO A 52 -2.82 10.43 22.40
CA PRO A 52 -1.48 10.86 22.75
C PRO A 52 -0.61 11.05 21.51
N TRP A 53 0.27 12.06 21.58
CA TRP A 53 1.28 12.27 20.55
C TRP A 53 2.16 11.03 20.40
N PRO A 54 2.56 10.67 19.17
CA PRO A 54 3.39 9.51 18.92
C PRO A 54 4.75 9.69 19.59
N GLU A 55 5.22 8.64 20.26
CA GLU A 55 6.48 8.67 20.99
C GLU A 55 7.65 9.14 20.09
N PRO A 56 8.60 9.96 20.58
CA PRO A 56 9.72 10.45 19.78
C PRO A 56 10.54 9.36 19.09
N ALA A 57 10.58 8.16 19.67
CA ALA A 57 11.23 6.98 19.07
C ALA A 57 10.60 6.55 17.72
N SER A 58 9.33 6.91 17.48
CA SER A 58 8.61 6.61 16.24
C SER A 58 8.82 7.65 15.13
N TRP A 59 9.39 8.82 15.43
CA TRP A 59 9.51 9.91 14.47
C TRP A 59 10.39 9.60 13.24
N PRO A 60 11.49 8.84 13.36
CA PRO A 60 12.22 8.38 12.17
C PRO A 60 11.36 7.53 11.24
N TYR A 61 10.45 6.73 11.79
CA TYR A 61 9.50 5.93 11.01
C TYR A 61 8.44 6.81 10.34
N LEU A 62 7.95 7.86 11.00
CA LEU A 62 7.06 8.85 10.37
C LEU A 62 7.73 9.53 9.17
N ALA A 63 8.96 10.03 9.36
CA ALA A 63 9.70 10.68 8.28
C ALA A 63 9.98 9.70 7.11
N GLY A 64 10.39 8.47 7.42
CA GLY A 64 10.58 7.41 6.43
C GLY A 64 9.28 7.06 5.70
N GLY A 65 8.17 6.93 6.43
CA GLY A 65 6.84 6.66 5.89
C GLY A 65 6.39 7.74 4.93
N VAL A 66 6.52 9.02 5.28
CA VAL A 66 6.18 10.17 4.40
C VAL A 66 6.94 10.08 3.08
N LEU A 67 8.25 9.81 3.12
CA LEU A 67 9.07 9.69 1.91
C LEU A 67 8.64 8.51 1.04
N LEU A 68 8.34 7.37 1.66
CA LEU A 68 7.93 6.15 0.97
C LEU A 68 6.54 6.28 0.36
N HIS A 69 5.58 6.88 1.07
CA HIS A 69 4.24 7.18 0.58
C HIS A 69 4.28 8.16 -0.60
N THR A 70 5.11 9.21 -0.50
CA THR A 70 5.31 10.18 -1.59
C THR A 70 5.91 9.51 -2.83
N GLY A 71 6.94 8.67 -2.63
CA GLY A 71 7.54 7.87 -3.70
C GLY A 71 6.53 6.93 -4.36
N TYR A 72 5.74 6.21 -3.55
CA TYR A 72 4.65 5.36 -4.03
C TYR A 72 3.69 6.13 -4.96
N GLN A 73 3.18 7.29 -4.52
CA GLN A 73 2.23 8.08 -5.32
C GLN A 73 2.86 8.54 -6.64
N PHE A 74 4.11 8.99 -6.60
CA PHE A 74 4.82 9.44 -7.79
C PHE A 74 5.02 8.31 -8.81
N PHE A 75 5.56 7.17 -8.38
CA PHE A 75 5.81 6.02 -9.27
C PHE A 75 4.50 5.42 -9.78
N LEU A 76 3.46 5.35 -8.94
CA LEU A 76 2.15 4.85 -9.35
C LEU A 76 1.54 5.72 -10.46
N LEU A 77 1.49 7.05 -10.25
CA LEU A 77 0.93 7.97 -11.26
C LEU A 77 1.73 7.91 -12.58
N ASN A 78 3.06 7.84 -12.52
CA ASN A 78 3.88 7.69 -13.72
C ASN A 78 3.63 6.36 -14.43
N SER A 79 3.50 5.26 -13.69
CA SER A 79 3.21 3.94 -14.27
C SER A 79 1.87 3.92 -15.02
N TYR A 80 0.83 4.58 -14.50
CA TYR A 80 -0.46 4.74 -15.19
C TYR A 80 -0.46 5.69 -16.38
N ARG A 81 0.58 6.52 -16.55
CA ARG A 81 0.72 7.38 -17.73
C ARG A 81 1.34 6.62 -18.90
N ILE A 82 2.20 5.66 -18.61
CA ILE A 82 3.02 4.97 -19.63
C ILE A 82 2.58 3.53 -19.88
N GLY A 83 1.69 2.94 -19.08
CA GLY A 83 1.20 1.57 -19.27
C GLY A 83 -0.25 1.38 -18.89
N ASP A 84 -0.82 0.27 -19.37
CA ASP A 84 -2.22 -0.05 -19.15
C ASP A 84 -2.53 -0.38 -17.69
N LEU A 85 -3.66 0.12 -17.20
CA LEU A 85 -4.12 -0.11 -15.83
C LEU A 85 -4.24 -1.61 -15.51
N THR A 86 -4.69 -2.41 -16.46
CA THR A 86 -4.86 -3.87 -16.35
C THR A 86 -3.54 -4.60 -16.11
N GLN A 87 -2.42 -4.05 -16.58
CA GLN A 87 -1.09 -4.61 -16.38
C GLN A 87 -0.40 -4.02 -15.15
N VAL A 88 -0.41 -2.70 -15.02
CA VAL A 88 0.32 -1.97 -13.97
C VAL A 88 -0.25 -2.27 -12.59
N TYR A 89 -1.58 -2.32 -12.46
CA TYR A 89 -2.22 -2.47 -11.16
C TYR A 89 -1.92 -3.83 -10.48
N PRO A 90 -2.03 -4.99 -11.17
CA PRO A 90 -1.64 -6.27 -10.58
C PRO A 90 -0.17 -6.35 -10.19
N ILE A 91 0.75 -5.80 -10.99
CA ILE A 91 2.19 -5.80 -10.68
C ILE A 91 2.45 -4.99 -9.41
N ALA A 92 1.99 -3.74 -9.37
CA ALA A 92 2.26 -2.83 -8.25
C ALA A 92 1.65 -3.34 -6.93
N ARG A 93 0.37 -3.75 -6.96
CA ARG A 93 -0.34 -4.22 -5.76
C ARG A 93 0.06 -5.63 -5.35
N GLY A 94 0.48 -6.45 -6.30
CA GLY A 94 0.79 -7.85 -6.05
C GLY A 94 2.24 -8.11 -5.64
N ALA A 95 3.19 -7.34 -6.16
CA ALA A 95 4.59 -7.45 -5.73
C ALA A 95 4.76 -7.08 -4.25
N ALA A 96 3.97 -6.12 -3.75
CA ALA A 96 4.17 -5.58 -2.41
C ALA A 96 3.93 -6.61 -1.27
N PRO A 97 2.81 -7.35 -1.21
CA PRO A 97 2.63 -8.40 -0.20
C PRO A 97 3.71 -9.48 -0.24
N MET A 98 4.20 -9.82 -1.44
CA MET A 98 5.29 -10.80 -1.59
C MET A 98 6.60 -10.26 -1.00
N ILE A 99 6.95 -9.00 -1.30
CA ILE A 99 8.14 -8.35 -0.74
C ILE A 99 8.01 -8.24 0.79
N VAL A 100 6.86 -7.84 1.31
CA VAL A 100 6.61 -7.76 2.77
C VAL A 100 6.78 -9.13 3.43
N ALA A 101 6.21 -10.19 2.85
CA ALA A 101 6.34 -11.55 3.38
C ALA A 101 7.80 -12.01 3.39
N CYS A 102 8.52 -11.84 2.28
CA CYS A 102 9.95 -12.19 2.19
C CYS A 102 10.79 -11.42 3.21
N VAL A 103 10.60 -10.10 3.32
CA VAL A 103 11.35 -9.27 4.27
C VAL A 103 11.01 -9.64 5.72
N SER A 104 9.73 -9.90 6.01
CA SER A 104 9.30 -10.30 7.35
C SER A 104 9.95 -11.62 7.80
N VAL A 105 10.04 -12.60 6.90
CA VAL A 105 10.67 -13.90 7.20
C VAL A 105 12.20 -13.77 7.27
N LEU A 106 12.82 -13.16 6.26
CA LEU A 106 14.28 -13.17 6.10
C LEU A 106 15.00 -12.15 6.98
N ILE A 107 14.38 -10.99 7.24
CA ILE A 107 15.01 -9.86 7.93
C ILE A 107 14.42 -9.69 9.33
N LEU A 108 13.10 -9.78 9.48
CA LEU A 108 12.43 -9.58 10.79
C LEU A 108 12.30 -10.87 11.61
N GLY A 109 12.68 -12.03 11.04
CA GLY A 109 12.66 -13.32 11.74
C GLY A 109 11.25 -13.83 12.06
N VAL A 110 10.22 -13.35 11.35
CA VAL A 110 8.83 -13.81 11.53
C VAL A 110 8.68 -15.21 10.98
N THR A 111 8.13 -16.12 11.79
CA THR A 111 7.79 -17.48 11.35
C THR A 111 6.36 -17.51 10.82
N LEU A 112 6.20 -17.95 9.57
CA LEU A 112 4.89 -18.22 8.98
C LEU A 112 4.52 -19.68 9.20
N SER A 113 3.27 -19.94 9.56
CA SER A 113 2.69 -21.28 9.55
C SER A 113 2.61 -21.84 8.13
N GLY A 114 2.40 -23.16 8.01
CA GLY A 114 2.22 -23.80 6.71
C GLY A 114 1.03 -23.23 5.92
N LEU A 115 -0.06 -22.87 6.62
CA LEU A 115 -1.24 -22.27 6.00
C LEU A 115 -0.98 -20.84 5.51
N GLU A 116 -0.27 -20.02 6.29
CA GLU A 116 0.10 -18.65 5.88
C GLU A 116 1.06 -18.66 4.69
N THR A 117 2.01 -19.60 4.68
CA THR A 117 2.94 -19.79 3.56
C THR A 117 2.18 -20.18 2.28
N LEU A 118 1.24 -21.11 2.39
CA LEU A 118 0.37 -21.50 1.28
C LEU A 118 -0.49 -20.32 0.80
N ALA A 119 -1.04 -19.52 1.72
CA ALA A 119 -1.82 -18.33 1.37
C ALA A 119 -0.98 -17.30 0.60
N VAL A 120 0.24 -16.99 1.07
CA VAL A 120 1.17 -16.10 0.36
C VAL A 120 1.50 -16.65 -1.02
N PHE A 121 1.73 -17.96 -1.15
CA PHE A 121 2.00 -18.59 -2.43
C PHE A 121 0.81 -18.51 -3.39
N LEU A 122 -0.41 -18.79 -2.92
CA LEU A 122 -1.63 -18.70 -3.73
C LEU A 122 -1.92 -17.26 -4.17
N ILE A 123 -1.72 -16.28 -3.29
CA ILE A 123 -1.83 -14.85 -3.62
C ILE A 123 -0.82 -14.51 -4.72
N GLY A 124 0.46 -14.88 -4.52
CA GLY A 124 1.52 -14.67 -5.51
C GLY A 124 1.21 -15.32 -6.86
N ALA A 125 0.75 -16.57 -6.88
CA ALA A 125 0.36 -17.28 -8.08
C ALA A 125 -0.83 -16.61 -8.81
N GLY A 126 -1.83 -16.15 -8.05
CA GLY A 126 -2.98 -15.41 -8.58
C GLY A 126 -2.58 -14.07 -9.18
N ILE A 127 -1.64 -13.34 -8.57
CA ILE A 127 -1.09 -12.11 -9.13
C ILE A 127 -0.29 -12.41 -10.40
N MET A 128 0.59 -13.41 -10.36
CA MET A 128 1.42 -13.79 -11.52
C MET A 128 0.56 -14.21 -12.71
N SER A 129 -0.55 -14.91 -12.49
CA SER A 129 -1.47 -15.26 -13.58
C SER A 129 -2.08 -14.02 -14.26
N LEU A 130 -2.40 -12.98 -13.50
CA LEU A 130 -2.90 -11.70 -14.03
C LEU A 130 -1.83 -10.93 -14.81
N VAL A 131 -0.56 -11.00 -14.39
CA VAL A 131 0.56 -10.37 -15.12
C VAL A 131 0.83 -11.07 -16.46
N LEU A 132 0.58 -12.38 -16.53
CA LEU A 132 0.71 -13.17 -17.76
C LEU A 132 -0.44 -12.92 -18.76
N VAL A 133 -1.54 -12.29 -18.34
CA VAL A 133 -2.60 -11.85 -19.24
C VAL A 133 -2.07 -10.66 -20.06
N ARG A 134 -1.75 -10.93 -21.32
CA ARG A 134 -1.30 -9.92 -22.28
C ARG A 134 -2.46 -8.98 -22.65
N GLY A 135 -2.16 -7.69 -22.82
CA GLY A 135 -3.06 -6.73 -23.47
C GLY A 135 -3.37 -7.12 -24.92
N SER A 136 -4.33 -6.45 -25.55
CA SER A 136 -4.81 -6.73 -26.91
C SER A 136 -3.74 -6.67 -28.01
N ASP A 137 -2.63 -6.00 -27.71
CA ASP A 137 -1.44 -5.72 -28.51
C ASP A 137 -0.27 -6.67 -28.21
N GLY A 138 -0.39 -7.54 -27.20
CA GLY A 138 0.54 -8.66 -26.97
C GLY A 138 1.93 -8.28 -26.43
N MET A 139 2.24 -6.99 -26.30
CA MET A 139 3.57 -6.48 -25.95
C MET A 139 3.68 -6.12 -24.46
N LEU A 140 4.74 -6.61 -23.80
CA LEU A 140 5.08 -6.19 -22.44
C LEU A 140 5.71 -4.79 -22.48
N ASN A 141 5.05 -3.80 -21.92
CA ASN A 141 5.68 -2.50 -21.68
C ASN A 141 6.67 -2.62 -20.50
N ALA A 142 7.91 -3.00 -20.79
CA ALA A 142 8.94 -3.24 -19.78
C ALA A 142 9.20 -2.01 -18.89
N ARG A 143 9.07 -0.79 -19.44
CA ARG A 143 9.21 0.45 -18.66
C ARG A 143 8.06 0.63 -17.68
N ALA A 144 6.81 0.39 -18.11
CA ALA A 144 5.65 0.41 -17.22
C ALA A 144 5.74 -0.66 -16.14
N ALA A 145 6.19 -1.87 -16.49
CA ALA A 145 6.39 -2.96 -15.54
C ALA A 145 7.47 -2.62 -14.49
N ALA A 146 8.59 -2.02 -14.90
CA ALA A 146 9.64 -1.56 -13.98
C ALA A 146 9.13 -0.48 -13.02
N MET A 147 8.36 0.50 -13.50
CA MET A 147 7.75 1.52 -12.65
C MET A 147 6.70 0.92 -11.70
N ALA A 148 5.93 -0.06 -12.17
CA ALA A 148 4.96 -0.78 -11.34
C ALA A 148 5.65 -1.60 -10.24
N LEU A 149 6.77 -2.25 -10.56
CA LEU A 149 7.58 -3.00 -9.59
C LEU A 149 8.21 -2.05 -8.56
N ALA A 150 8.76 -0.92 -9.00
CA ALA A 150 9.26 0.12 -8.10
C ALA A 150 8.15 0.63 -7.16
N THR A 151 6.94 0.82 -7.70
CA THR A 151 5.76 1.15 -6.89
C THR A 151 5.49 0.08 -5.84
N GLY A 152 5.56 -1.21 -6.21
CA GLY A 152 5.44 -2.32 -5.27
C GLY A 152 6.50 -2.30 -4.15
N CYS A 153 7.74 -1.92 -4.46
CA CYS A 153 8.79 -1.73 -3.46
C CYS A 153 8.48 -0.60 -2.48
N PHE A 154 7.98 0.54 -2.97
CA PHE A 154 7.52 1.64 -2.10
C PHE A 154 6.35 1.21 -1.22
N ILE A 155 5.40 0.43 -1.77
CA ILE A 155 4.26 -0.11 -1.01
C ILE A 155 4.74 -1.02 0.12
N ALA A 156 5.65 -1.94 -0.19
CA ALA A 156 6.22 -2.82 0.81
C ALA A 156 7.02 -2.06 1.86
N GLY A 157 7.82 -1.09 1.42
CA GLY A 157 8.61 -0.21 2.28
C GLY A 157 7.75 0.53 3.29
N TYR A 158 6.74 1.29 2.84
CA TYR A 158 5.90 2.02 3.78
C TYR A 158 5.14 1.05 4.69
N SER A 159 4.67 -0.09 4.18
CA SER A 159 3.91 -1.06 5.00
C SER A 159 4.74 -1.61 6.16
N LEU A 160 6.03 -1.87 5.93
CA LEU A 160 6.97 -2.33 6.96
C LEU A 160 7.34 -1.21 7.92
N VAL A 161 7.69 -0.02 7.40
CA VAL A 161 8.07 1.13 8.21
C VAL A 161 6.92 1.54 9.12
N ASP A 162 5.72 1.61 8.58
CA ASP A 162 4.55 2.02 9.33
C ASP A 162 4.15 0.94 10.35
N GLY A 163 4.23 -0.35 9.97
CA GLY A 163 3.96 -1.46 10.87
C GLY A 163 4.94 -1.56 12.04
N LEU A 164 6.20 -1.17 11.83
CA LEU A 164 7.21 -1.06 12.90
C LEU A 164 7.01 0.21 13.73
N GLY A 165 6.78 1.35 13.06
CA GLY A 165 6.54 2.65 13.69
C GLY A 165 5.34 2.63 14.64
N ALA A 166 4.23 2.04 14.21
CA ALA A 166 3.03 1.89 15.03
C ALA A 166 3.25 1.03 16.29
N ARG A 167 4.21 0.11 16.29
CA ARG A 167 4.56 -0.71 17.48
C ARG A 167 5.38 0.06 18.51
N VAL A 168 6.16 1.06 18.07
CA VAL A 168 7.00 1.89 18.95
C VAL A 168 6.37 3.24 19.30
N ALA A 169 5.24 3.60 18.68
CA ALA A 169 4.60 4.90 18.88
C ALA A 169 3.69 4.99 20.11
N GLY A 170 3.53 3.91 20.87
CA GLY A 170 2.62 3.82 22.01
C GLY A 170 1.14 3.65 21.62
N THR A 171 0.67 4.36 20.58
CA THR A 171 -0.67 4.15 19.99
C THR A 171 -0.62 4.13 18.46
N ALA A 172 -1.33 3.19 17.84
CA ALA A 172 -1.42 3.11 16.38
C ALA A 172 -2.17 4.33 15.79
N VAL A 173 -3.20 4.82 16.48
CA VAL A 173 -4.00 5.98 16.03
C VAL A 173 -3.21 7.28 16.17
N GLY A 174 -2.39 7.46 17.20
CA GLY A 174 -1.51 8.64 17.29
C GLY A 174 -0.37 8.64 16.27
N PHE A 175 0.03 7.46 15.77
CA PHE A 175 1.06 7.34 14.73
C PHE A 175 0.52 7.62 13.32
N TYR A 176 -0.63 7.02 12.98
CA TYR A 176 -1.20 7.09 11.63
C TYR A 176 -2.28 8.16 11.44
N GLY A 177 -2.80 8.69 12.56
CA GLY A 177 -3.93 9.60 12.64
C GLY A 177 -3.77 10.80 11.76
#